data_AF-A0A957X3H3-F1
#
_entry.id   AF-A0A957X3H3-F1
#
_cell.length_a   1.000
_cell.length_b   1.000
_cell.length_c   1.000
_cell.angle_alpha   90.00
_cell.angle_beta   90.00
_cell.angle_gamma   90.00
#
_symmetry.space_group_name_H-M   'P 1'
#
loop_
_entity.id
_entity.type
_entity.pdbx_description
1 polymer ?
#
loop_
_entity_poly.entity_id
_entity_poly.type
_entity_poly.pdbx_seq_one_letter_code
_entity_poly.pdbx_strand_id
1 'polypeptide(L)'
;MLTPVEQMLFIVLALLSVGAAYQGFNEMWLIINRGEGKLHLDKLFQRAWNALMIYITQRTTLKTRRLTSLFHVGVVWGFTFYFLVNFFDVLLGFFPDFEQTLHDTGALYELYRLAADVLSVVVLVGMMYFIIRRYYLPNRKELRFHENVLLHPKVKAGAVHRDSLIVAVFILFHVGSRFLGEAVHISQVGEADLWMPFASVVSVIFNGMNADGLELMRHLLFWFALGGIFIFLPYFPYTKHAHLFMAPLNYLTRPERTSLGEMQPLDFEDEDKEQFGANKLEDLPMTHIFDSFACIMCNRCQDVCPAYATGKELSPSAYEVNKRYLIKDQMFDLANGEVSINPLMGSAISESAVWACTACGACIDICPVGNEPMFDIMYLRRHQVLMEDNFPKELKSAFRGMERNGNPWNQSARDRMKWAAGLDVPTIDENPEPDLLWWVGCAPSYDPRAQQVAQAFAKILNAAGVNYAVLGESESCTGDSARRAGNEYLFYEMAKANIAVLDEIAPKRIVTTCP
;
A
#
# COMPACT_ATOMS: atom_id res chain seq x y z
N MET A 1 -9.52 -15.76 38.45
CA MET A 1 -9.04 -14.36 38.44
C MET A 1 -10.03 -13.39 37.79
N LEU A 2 -11.33 -13.63 37.87
CA LEU A 2 -12.36 -12.59 37.79
C LEU A 2 -13.50 -13.03 38.70
N THR A 3 -14.15 -12.08 39.37
CA THR A 3 -15.39 -12.34 40.07
C THR A 3 -16.53 -12.59 39.07
N PRO A 4 -17.63 -13.26 39.46
CA PRO A 4 -18.80 -13.43 38.58
C PRO A 4 -19.36 -12.11 38.05
N VAL A 5 -19.27 -11.04 38.83
CA VAL A 5 -19.69 -9.69 38.43
C VAL A 5 -18.79 -9.16 37.31
N GLU A 6 -17.47 -9.29 37.46
CA GLU A 6 -16.53 -8.86 36.43
C GLU A 6 -16.65 -9.67 35.14
N GLN A 7 -16.86 -10.99 35.24
CA GLN A 7 -17.12 -11.84 34.06
C GLN A 7 -18.35 -11.36 33.28
N MET A 8 -19.44 -11.05 33.98
CA MET A 8 -20.65 -10.50 33.37
C MET A 8 -20.38 -9.13 32.71
N LEU A 9 -19.71 -8.22 33.42
CA LEU A 9 -19.35 -6.90 32.88
C LEU A 9 -18.45 -7.03 31.64
N PHE A 10 -17.52 -7.99 31.65
CA PHE A 10 -16.61 -8.22 30.55
C PHE A 10 -17.33 -8.72 29.30
N ILE A 11 -18.28 -9.66 29.46
CA ILE A 11 -19.15 -10.13 28.37
C ILE A 11 -19.98 -8.97 27.80
N VAL A 12 -20.60 -8.16 28.67
CA VAL A 12 -21.41 -7.01 28.23
C VAL A 12 -20.56 -6.02 27.43
N LEU A 13 -19.38 -5.67 27.95
CA LEU A 13 -18.44 -4.79 27.25
C LEU A 13 -18.04 -5.38 25.90
N ALA A 14 -17.67 -6.67 25.86
CA ALA A 14 -17.27 -7.35 24.63
C ALA A 14 -18.39 -7.31 23.57
N LEU A 15 -19.64 -7.62 23.94
CA LEU A 15 -20.77 -7.60 23.02
C LEU A 15 -21.06 -6.20 22.47
N LEU A 16 -21.08 -5.18 23.33
CA LEU A 16 -21.29 -3.79 22.91
C LEU A 16 -20.17 -3.30 21.99
N SER A 17 -18.92 -3.59 22.35
CA SER A 17 -17.75 -3.20 21.58
C SER A 17 -17.67 -3.90 20.21
N VAL A 18 -17.99 -5.20 20.16
CA VAL A 18 -18.04 -5.94 18.88
C VAL A 18 -19.16 -5.39 17.99
N GLY A 19 -20.34 -5.10 18.55
CA GLY A 19 -21.44 -4.50 17.79
C GLY A 19 -21.07 -3.13 17.21
N ALA A 20 -20.47 -2.26 18.00
CA ALA A 20 -20.03 -0.94 17.54
C ALA A 20 -18.87 -1.02 16.53
N ALA A 21 -17.93 -1.94 16.71
CA ALA A 21 -16.84 -2.15 15.76
C ALA A 21 -17.33 -2.74 14.43
N TYR A 22 -18.30 -3.66 14.48
CA TYR A 22 -18.94 -4.21 13.29
C TYR A 22 -19.54 -3.11 12.42
N GLN A 23 -20.20 -2.10 13.01
CA GLN A 23 -20.71 -0.97 12.27
C GLN A 23 -19.60 -0.26 11.48
N GLY A 24 -18.49 0.10 12.13
CA GLY A 24 -17.40 0.81 11.45
C GLY A 24 -16.71 -0.03 10.35
N PHE A 25 -16.51 -1.33 10.56
CA PHE A 25 -15.98 -2.21 9.52
C PHE A 25 -16.98 -2.43 8.37
N ASN A 26 -18.27 -2.48 8.67
CA ASN A 26 -19.33 -2.56 7.67
C ASN A 26 -19.38 -1.28 6.83
N GLU A 27 -19.26 -0.09 7.44
CA GLU A 27 -19.13 1.17 6.71
C GLU A 27 -17.91 1.15 5.75
N MET A 28 -16.75 0.67 6.21
CA MET A 28 -15.57 0.50 5.34
C MET A 28 -15.88 -0.40 4.14
N TRP A 29 -16.53 -1.54 4.39
CA TRP A 29 -16.90 -2.49 3.34
C TRP A 29 -17.88 -1.91 2.32
N LEU A 30 -18.92 -1.21 2.80
CA LEU A 30 -19.90 -0.55 1.92
C LEU A 30 -19.23 0.51 1.05
N ILE A 31 -18.32 1.31 1.62
CA ILE A 31 -17.57 2.35 0.89
C ILE A 31 -16.61 1.73 -0.14
N ILE A 32 -15.92 0.64 0.19
CA ILE A 32 -15.05 -0.06 -0.78
C ILE A 32 -15.87 -0.54 -1.99
N ASN A 33 -17.08 -1.06 -1.76
CA ASN A 33 -17.98 -1.53 -2.82
C ASN A 33 -18.61 -0.41 -3.66
N ARG A 34 -18.37 0.86 -3.31
CA ARG A 34 -18.75 2.00 -4.16
C ARG A 34 -17.83 2.18 -5.36
N GLY A 35 -16.62 1.62 -5.32
CA GLY A 35 -15.63 1.77 -6.38
C GLY A 35 -15.96 0.92 -7.61
N GLU A 36 -15.44 1.32 -8.76
CA GLU A 36 -15.59 0.57 -10.01
C GLU A 36 -14.93 -0.82 -9.97
N GLY A 37 -15.37 -1.70 -10.86
CA GLY A 37 -14.77 -3.01 -11.06
C GLY A 37 -15.06 -3.99 -9.91
N LYS A 38 -14.06 -4.80 -9.54
CA LYS A 38 -14.21 -5.86 -8.53
C LYS A 38 -12.93 -6.10 -7.75
N LEU A 39 -13.06 -6.66 -6.56
CA LEU A 39 -11.94 -7.27 -5.84
C LEU A 39 -11.57 -8.62 -6.49
N HIS A 40 -10.28 -8.91 -6.60
CA HIS A 40 -9.80 -10.13 -7.23
C HIS A 40 -9.67 -11.26 -6.20
N LEU A 41 -10.60 -12.21 -6.24
CA LEU A 41 -10.69 -13.35 -5.31
C LEU A 41 -10.46 -14.71 -6.00
N ASP A 42 -10.08 -14.72 -7.27
CA ASP A 42 -9.64 -15.91 -8.00
C ASP A 42 -8.39 -16.53 -7.34
N LYS A 43 -8.15 -17.85 -7.49
CA LYS A 43 -6.98 -18.53 -6.90
C LYS A 43 -6.75 -18.21 -5.42
N LEU A 44 -7.84 -18.10 -4.63
CA LEU A 44 -7.84 -17.58 -3.26
C LEU A 44 -6.73 -18.20 -2.38
N PHE A 45 -6.51 -19.51 -2.46
CA PHE A 45 -5.46 -20.19 -1.69
C PHE A 45 -4.06 -19.63 -2.00
N GLN A 46 -3.70 -19.47 -3.27
CA GLN A 46 -2.39 -18.95 -3.68
C GLN A 46 -2.20 -17.50 -3.24
N ARG A 47 -3.25 -16.68 -3.35
CA ARG A 47 -3.25 -15.28 -2.92
C ARG A 47 -3.13 -15.15 -1.40
N ALA A 48 -3.91 -15.93 -0.67
CA ALA A 48 -3.85 -15.99 0.79
C ALA A 48 -2.47 -16.48 1.27
N TRP A 49 -1.89 -17.48 0.61
CA TRP A 49 -0.54 -17.94 0.90
C TRP A 49 0.50 -16.84 0.65
N ASN A 50 0.41 -16.11 -0.47
CA ASN A 50 1.32 -15.00 -0.74
C ASN A 50 1.16 -13.87 0.30
N ALA A 51 -0.07 -13.50 0.65
CA ALA A 51 -0.34 -12.50 1.68
C ALA A 51 0.21 -12.93 3.05
N LEU A 52 0.03 -14.20 3.43
CA LEU A 52 0.60 -14.80 4.64
C LEU A 52 2.13 -14.75 4.62
N MET A 53 2.76 -15.13 3.50
CA MET A 53 4.21 -15.06 3.37
C MET A 53 4.73 -13.63 3.47
N ILE A 54 4.05 -12.64 2.89
CA ILE A 54 4.38 -11.22 3.07
C ILE A 54 4.25 -10.81 4.54
N TYR A 55 3.16 -11.22 5.20
CA TYR A 55 2.90 -10.93 6.61
C TYR A 55 3.98 -11.52 7.54
N ILE A 56 4.33 -12.80 7.39
CA ILE A 56 5.33 -13.46 8.24
C ILE A 56 6.73 -12.91 7.98
N THR A 57 7.13 -12.84 6.70
CA THR A 57 8.51 -12.46 6.33
C THR A 57 8.77 -10.96 6.44
N GLN A 58 7.72 -10.13 6.44
CA GLN A 58 7.81 -8.67 6.42
C GLN A 58 8.72 -8.13 5.29
N ARG A 59 8.89 -8.91 4.21
CA ARG A 59 9.85 -8.61 3.12
C ARG A 59 9.59 -7.25 2.46
N THR A 60 8.33 -6.81 2.41
CA THR A 60 7.92 -5.53 1.84
C THR A 60 8.29 -4.37 2.78
N THR A 61 8.09 -4.52 4.10
CA THR A 61 8.50 -3.55 5.12
C THR A 61 10.03 -3.39 5.19
N LEU A 62 10.79 -4.46 4.96
CA LEU A 62 12.25 -4.48 5.08
C LEU A 62 13.00 -3.80 3.91
N LYS A 63 12.31 -3.41 2.83
CA LYS A 63 12.94 -2.77 1.65
C LYS A 63 13.62 -1.43 1.94
N THR A 64 13.10 -0.63 2.87
CA THR A 64 13.66 0.67 3.27
C THR A 64 13.75 0.81 4.78
N ARG A 65 14.46 1.85 5.28
CA ARG A 65 14.52 2.22 6.71
C ARG A 65 14.80 1.03 7.64
N ARG A 66 15.87 0.26 7.35
CA ARG A 66 16.16 -1.07 7.95
C ARG A 66 15.97 -1.14 9.47
N LEU A 67 16.53 -0.20 10.23
CA LEU A 67 16.39 -0.18 11.69
C LEU A 67 14.92 -0.05 12.12
N THR A 68 14.19 0.90 11.56
CA THR A 68 12.76 1.11 11.82
C THR A 68 11.93 -0.12 11.44
N SER A 69 12.30 -0.78 10.34
CA SER A 69 11.65 -2.02 9.90
C SER A 69 11.90 -3.20 10.84
N LEU A 70 13.09 -3.32 11.42
CA LEU A 70 13.39 -4.38 12.39
C LEU A 70 12.56 -4.24 13.66
N PHE A 71 12.42 -3.01 14.19
CA PHE A 71 11.48 -2.77 15.30
C PHE A 71 10.03 -3.08 14.90
N HIS A 72 9.62 -2.79 13.66
CA HIS A 72 8.29 -3.14 13.18
C HIS A 72 8.09 -4.66 13.10
N VAL A 73 9.08 -5.42 12.63
CA VAL A 73 9.03 -6.90 12.60
C VAL A 73 8.81 -7.46 14.00
N GLY A 74 9.57 -6.96 14.99
CA GLY A 74 9.39 -7.36 16.38
C GLY A 74 8.00 -7.04 16.91
N VAL A 75 7.48 -5.85 16.61
CA VAL A 75 6.11 -5.46 16.98
C VAL A 75 5.07 -6.34 16.29
N VAL A 76 5.20 -6.63 15.00
CA VAL A 76 4.25 -7.50 14.27
C VAL A 76 4.24 -8.89 14.90
N TRP A 77 5.39 -9.55 15.03
CA TRP A 77 5.45 -10.91 15.57
C TRP A 77 4.96 -10.98 17.02
N GLY A 78 5.32 -9.98 17.84
CA GLY A 78 4.78 -9.86 19.19
C GLY A 78 3.26 -9.71 19.18
N PHE A 79 2.71 -8.78 18.39
CA PHE A 79 1.26 -8.61 18.27
C PHE A 79 0.53 -9.83 17.71
N THR A 80 1.11 -10.55 16.75
CA THR A 80 0.57 -11.81 16.24
C THR A 80 0.44 -12.82 17.37
N PHE A 81 1.50 -12.98 18.17
CA PHE A 81 1.50 -13.87 19.31
C PHE A 81 0.51 -13.43 20.39
N TYR A 82 0.30 -12.12 20.54
CA TYR A 82 -0.67 -11.58 21.49
C TYR A 82 -2.12 -11.96 21.21
N PHE A 83 -2.49 -12.38 19.98
CA PHE A 83 -3.80 -12.99 19.77
C PHE A 83 -3.96 -14.28 20.59
N LEU A 84 -2.90 -15.10 20.65
CA LEU A 84 -2.86 -16.31 21.46
C LEU A 84 -2.80 -15.97 22.96
N VAL A 85 -2.00 -14.98 23.34
CA VAL A 85 -1.91 -14.51 24.73
C VAL A 85 -3.26 -14.02 25.24
N ASN A 86 -3.90 -13.13 24.49
CA ASN A 86 -5.21 -12.58 24.87
C ASN A 86 -6.29 -13.68 24.94
N PHE A 87 -6.23 -14.68 24.07
CA PHE A 87 -7.14 -15.83 24.13
C PHE A 87 -6.96 -16.60 25.45
N PHE A 88 -5.74 -16.94 25.84
CA PHE A 88 -5.48 -17.65 27.09
C PHE A 88 -5.74 -16.79 28.33
N ASP A 89 -5.40 -15.50 28.30
CA ASP A 89 -5.67 -14.58 29.41
C ASP A 89 -7.18 -14.48 29.69
N VAL A 90 -8.02 -14.46 28.64
CA VAL A 90 -9.49 -14.55 28.80
C VAL A 90 -9.89 -15.88 29.46
N LEU A 91 -9.34 -17.02 29.02
CA LEU A 91 -9.66 -18.31 29.63
C LEU A 91 -9.27 -18.36 31.11
N LEU A 92 -8.09 -17.86 31.47
CA LEU A 92 -7.61 -17.77 32.86
C LEU A 92 -8.46 -16.82 33.72
N GLY A 93 -8.99 -15.73 33.12
CA GLY A 93 -9.93 -14.84 33.77
C GLY A 93 -11.27 -15.52 34.10
N PHE A 94 -11.77 -16.36 33.19
CA PHE A 94 -13.08 -17.00 33.30
C PHE A 94 -13.06 -18.33 34.08
N PHE A 95 -11.98 -19.09 33.98
CA PHE A 95 -11.88 -20.44 34.50
C PHE A 95 -10.68 -20.56 35.46
N PRO A 96 -10.90 -20.51 36.78
CA PRO A 96 -9.82 -20.57 37.77
C PRO A 96 -8.93 -21.81 37.65
N ASP A 97 -9.50 -22.98 37.32
CA ASP A 97 -8.76 -24.25 37.23
C ASP A 97 -8.04 -24.45 35.89
N PHE A 98 -8.20 -23.51 34.94
CA PHE A 98 -7.61 -23.64 33.61
C PHE A 98 -6.08 -23.50 33.61
N GLU A 99 -5.52 -22.77 34.58
CA GLU A 99 -4.07 -22.63 34.74
C GLU A 99 -3.39 -23.98 34.99
N GLN A 100 -3.98 -24.83 35.83
CA GLN A 100 -3.48 -26.18 36.07
C GLN A 100 -3.48 -27.02 34.78
N THR A 101 -4.53 -26.89 33.96
CA THR A 101 -4.63 -27.59 32.66
C THR A 101 -3.49 -27.17 31.71
N LEU A 102 -3.09 -25.89 31.75
CA LEU A 102 -1.94 -25.43 30.98
C LEU A 102 -0.63 -25.98 31.53
N HIS A 103 -0.43 -25.97 32.85
CA HIS A 103 0.75 -26.58 33.48
C HIS A 103 0.90 -28.07 33.17
N ASP A 104 -0.21 -28.81 33.04
CA ASP A 104 -0.18 -30.23 32.68
C ASP A 104 0.40 -30.49 31.27
N THR A 105 0.46 -29.46 30.42
CA THR A 105 1.13 -29.53 29.10
C THR A 105 2.67 -29.42 29.20
N GLY A 106 3.19 -29.14 30.40
CA GLY A 106 4.61 -29.11 30.73
C GLY A 106 5.38 -28.06 29.91
N ALA A 107 6.43 -28.52 29.22
CA ALA A 107 7.36 -27.65 28.48
C ALA A 107 6.68 -26.73 27.44
N LEU A 108 5.51 -27.12 26.91
CA LEU A 108 4.78 -26.28 25.95
C LEU A 108 4.27 -24.99 26.59
N TYR A 109 3.68 -25.08 27.78
CA TYR A 109 3.20 -23.91 28.50
C TYR A 109 4.35 -23.01 28.96
N GLU A 110 5.44 -23.61 29.42
CA GLU A 110 6.62 -22.85 29.83
C GLU A 110 7.29 -22.10 28.67
N LEU A 111 7.37 -22.73 27.49
CA LEU A 111 7.81 -22.04 26.26
C LEU A 111 6.85 -20.93 25.85
N TYR A 112 5.54 -21.12 26.03
CA TYR A 112 4.54 -20.08 25.79
C TYR A 112 4.74 -18.88 26.74
N ARG A 113 4.94 -19.12 28.04
CA ARG A 113 5.17 -18.06 29.04
C ARG A 113 6.44 -17.27 28.73
N LEU A 114 7.52 -17.97 28.38
CA LEU A 114 8.77 -17.34 27.95
C LEU A 114 8.61 -16.52 26.68
N ALA A 115 7.91 -17.07 25.68
CA ALA A 115 7.61 -16.32 24.46
C ALA A 115 6.76 -15.08 24.77
N ALA A 116 5.74 -15.20 25.62
CA ALA A 116 4.89 -14.09 26.02
C ALA A 116 5.70 -13.00 26.74
N ASP A 117 6.55 -13.36 27.69
CA ASP A 117 7.40 -12.45 28.46
C ASP A 117 8.41 -11.70 27.56
N VAL A 118 9.14 -12.44 26.73
CA VAL A 118 10.11 -11.86 25.78
C VAL A 118 9.42 -10.95 24.76
N LEU A 119 8.32 -11.41 24.15
CA LEU A 119 7.61 -10.63 23.13
C LEU A 119 6.89 -9.41 23.72
N SER A 120 6.46 -9.45 24.99
CA SER A 120 5.97 -8.26 25.72
C SER A 120 7.03 -7.15 25.67
N VAL A 121 8.26 -7.47 26.07
CA VAL A 121 9.37 -6.50 26.08
C VAL A 121 9.71 -6.03 24.67
N VAL A 122 9.76 -6.93 23.68
CA VAL A 122 10.02 -6.56 22.28
C VAL A 122 8.99 -5.54 21.77
N VAL A 123 7.71 -5.76 22.05
CA VAL A 123 6.64 -4.84 21.66
C VAL A 123 6.77 -3.50 22.39
N LEU A 124 6.95 -3.51 23.71
CA LEU A 124 7.10 -2.29 24.51
C LEU A 124 8.30 -1.45 24.04
N VAL A 125 9.47 -2.07 23.85
CA VAL A 125 10.67 -1.40 23.34
C VAL A 125 10.44 -0.87 21.92
N GLY A 126 9.82 -1.65 21.04
CA GLY A 126 9.51 -1.23 19.68
C GLY A 126 8.58 -0.02 19.62
N MET A 127 7.56 0.01 20.49
CA MET A 127 6.64 1.14 20.57
C MET A 127 7.27 2.38 21.17
N MET A 128 8.10 2.22 22.20
CA MET A 128 8.91 3.32 22.72
C MET A 128 9.82 3.90 21.63
N TYR A 129 10.48 3.04 20.84
CA TYR A 129 11.26 3.48 19.68
C TYR A 129 10.41 4.27 18.67
N PHE A 130 9.19 3.82 18.34
CA PHE A 130 8.33 4.52 17.38
C PHE A 130 7.86 5.89 17.89
N ILE A 131 7.54 6.00 19.18
CA ILE A 131 7.22 7.29 19.80
C ILE A 131 8.44 8.20 19.76
N ILE A 132 9.59 7.72 20.23
CA ILE A 132 10.84 8.50 20.26
C ILE A 132 11.23 8.97 18.84
N ARG A 133 11.14 8.08 17.85
CA ARG A 133 11.39 8.41 16.44
C ARG A 133 10.45 9.48 15.92
N ARG A 134 9.17 9.40 16.25
CA ARG A 134 8.15 10.32 15.72
C ARG A 134 8.31 11.74 16.29
N TYR A 135 8.69 11.86 17.55
CA TYR A 135 8.71 13.16 18.24
C TYR A 135 10.11 13.76 18.41
N TYR A 136 11.16 12.95 18.58
CA TYR A 136 12.47 13.44 19.02
C TYR A 136 13.61 13.17 18.03
N LEU A 137 13.64 12.02 17.35
CA LEU A 137 14.81 11.69 16.50
C LEU A 137 14.92 12.58 15.25
N PRO A 138 16.15 12.86 14.75
CA PRO A 138 16.37 13.70 13.57
C PRO A 138 15.69 13.19 12.28
N ASN A 139 15.62 11.86 12.11
CA ASN A 139 14.96 11.21 10.98
C ASN A 139 13.44 11.36 10.98
N ARG A 140 12.84 12.04 11.97
CA ARG A 140 11.43 12.46 11.94
C ARG A 140 11.08 13.33 10.73
N LYS A 141 12.08 13.95 10.07
CA LYS A 141 11.88 14.71 8.83
C LYS A 141 11.25 13.86 7.73
N GLU A 142 11.55 12.56 7.70
CA GLU A 142 10.94 11.58 6.77
C GLU A 142 9.42 11.40 6.99
N LEU A 143 8.90 11.84 8.14
CA LEU A 143 7.47 11.78 8.50
C LEU A 143 6.76 13.12 8.27
N ARG A 144 7.44 14.11 7.68
CA ARG A 144 6.87 15.41 7.33
C ARG A 144 6.65 15.50 5.82
N PHE A 145 5.78 16.42 5.43
CA PHE A 145 5.55 16.80 4.04
C PHE A 145 6.20 18.15 3.77
N HIS A 146 6.57 18.44 2.52
CA HIS A 146 6.96 19.79 2.11
C HIS A 146 5.76 20.75 2.22
N GLU A 147 6.03 22.05 2.42
CA GLU A 147 4.99 23.06 2.66
C GLU A 147 4.05 23.27 1.46
N ASN A 148 4.54 23.00 0.25
CA ASN A 148 3.80 23.11 -1.00
C ASN A 148 2.96 21.85 -1.33
N VAL A 149 3.06 20.79 -0.54
CA VAL A 149 2.23 19.59 -0.74
C VAL A 149 0.83 19.85 -0.20
N LEU A 150 -0.19 19.59 -1.02
CA LEU A 150 -1.58 19.67 -0.58
C LEU A 150 -1.84 18.66 0.54
N LEU A 151 -2.38 19.16 1.67
CA LEU A 151 -2.76 18.34 2.81
C LEU A 151 -4.19 18.65 3.22
N HIS A 152 -4.94 17.60 3.53
CA HIS A 152 -6.25 17.71 4.14
C HIS A 152 -6.17 18.56 5.44
N PRO A 153 -7.14 19.44 5.75
CA PRO A 153 -7.06 20.36 6.89
C PRO A 153 -6.72 19.67 8.22
N LYS A 154 -7.37 18.52 8.50
CA LYS A 154 -7.08 17.72 9.70
C LYS A 154 -5.65 17.16 9.72
N VAL A 155 -5.12 16.76 8.56
CA VAL A 155 -3.74 16.26 8.44
C VAL A 155 -2.74 17.38 8.71
N LYS A 156 -2.97 18.56 8.12
CA LYS A 156 -2.18 19.77 8.38
C LYS A 156 -2.22 20.18 9.86
N ALA A 157 -3.37 20.02 10.52
CA ALA A 157 -3.55 20.24 11.96
C ALA A 157 -2.95 19.13 12.85
N GLY A 158 -2.28 18.12 12.28
CA GLY A 158 -1.58 17.09 13.04
C GLY A 158 -2.41 15.85 13.39
N ALA A 159 -3.54 15.61 12.71
CA ALA A 159 -4.39 14.44 12.99
C ALA A 159 -3.64 13.10 12.86
N VAL A 160 -2.67 12.99 11.93
CA VAL A 160 -1.83 11.79 11.79
C VAL A 160 -0.95 11.58 13.02
N HIS A 161 -0.44 12.67 13.63
CA HIS A 161 0.34 12.60 14.86
C HIS A 161 -0.55 12.20 16.05
N ARG A 162 -1.74 12.80 16.17
CA ARG A 162 -2.71 12.44 17.22
C ARG A 162 -3.12 10.98 17.13
N ASP A 163 -3.47 10.50 15.94
CA ASP A 163 -3.81 9.10 15.69
C ASP A 163 -2.64 8.16 16.02
N SER A 164 -1.41 8.53 15.66
CA SER A 164 -0.22 7.75 16.00
C SER A 164 -0.02 7.65 17.51
N LEU A 165 -0.25 8.74 18.25
CA LEU A 165 -0.09 8.78 19.69
C LEU A 165 -1.15 7.96 20.39
N ILE A 166 -2.42 8.09 19.98
CA ILE A 166 -3.52 7.33 20.57
C ILE A 166 -3.27 5.83 20.40
N VAL A 167 -2.93 5.38 19.18
CA VAL A 167 -2.58 3.97 18.92
C VAL A 167 -1.36 3.54 19.74
N ALA A 168 -0.32 4.37 19.82
CA ALA A 168 0.88 4.01 20.56
C ALA A 168 0.65 3.90 22.08
N VAL A 169 -0.11 4.82 22.66
CA VAL A 169 -0.51 4.78 24.07
C VAL A 169 -1.41 3.58 24.34
N PHE A 170 -2.37 3.30 23.46
CA PHE A 170 -3.22 2.10 23.58
C PHE A 170 -2.38 0.83 23.63
N ILE A 171 -1.44 0.67 22.69
CA ILE A 171 -0.56 -0.51 22.66
C ILE A 171 0.29 -0.61 23.93
N LEU A 172 0.95 0.47 24.34
CA LEU A 172 1.77 0.48 25.55
C LEU A 172 0.94 0.16 26.79
N PHE A 173 -0.28 0.68 26.86
CA PHE A 173 -1.21 0.43 27.96
C PHE A 173 -1.68 -1.02 27.97
N HIS A 174 -2.12 -1.56 26.84
CA HIS A 174 -2.58 -2.94 26.71
C HIS A 174 -1.47 -3.94 27.07
N VAL A 175 -0.36 -3.90 26.33
CA VAL A 175 0.77 -4.83 26.46
C VAL A 175 1.48 -4.64 27.79
N GLY A 176 1.65 -3.38 28.22
CA GLY A 176 2.27 -3.03 29.49
C GLY A 176 1.44 -3.47 30.69
N SER A 177 0.12 -3.32 30.65
CA SER A 177 -0.75 -3.79 31.73
C SER A 177 -0.72 -5.30 31.84
N ARG A 178 -0.76 -6.02 30.72
CA ARG A 178 -0.61 -7.48 30.71
C ARG A 178 0.73 -7.91 31.31
N PHE A 179 1.83 -7.29 30.86
CA PHE A 179 3.18 -7.58 31.36
C PHE A 179 3.33 -7.30 32.86
N LEU A 180 2.81 -6.17 33.34
CA LEU A 180 2.78 -5.86 34.77
C LEU A 180 1.90 -6.84 35.53
N GLY A 181 0.81 -7.32 34.94
CA GLY A 181 -0.08 -8.31 35.54
C GLY A 181 0.65 -9.61 35.87
N GLU A 182 1.54 -10.05 34.98
CA GLU A 182 2.41 -11.21 35.20
C GLU A 182 3.48 -10.93 36.26
N ALA A 183 4.05 -9.72 36.29
CA ALA A 183 4.99 -9.31 37.34
C ALA A 183 4.33 -9.30 38.74
N VAL A 184 3.06 -8.90 38.84
CA VAL A 184 2.27 -9.00 40.08
C VAL A 184 2.06 -10.47 40.47
N HIS A 185 1.73 -11.34 39.52
CA HIS A 185 1.55 -12.77 39.79
C HIS A 185 2.83 -13.41 40.35
N ILE A 186 3.99 -13.10 39.78
CA ILE A 186 5.28 -13.54 40.31
C ILE A 186 5.48 -13.04 41.75
N SER A 187 5.11 -11.79 42.04
CA SER A 187 5.17 -11.23 43.40
C SER A 187 4.21 -11.94 44.37
N GLN A 188 3.05 -12.41 43.91
CA GLN A 188 2.12 -13.22 44.71
C GLN A 188 2.71 -14.59 45.07
N VAL A 189 3.41 -15.24 44.13
CA VAL A 189 4.11 -16.51 44.36
C VAL A 189 5.31 -16.32 45.29
N GLY A 190 6.01 -15.18 45.18
CA GLY A 190 7.13 -14.81 46.04
C GLY A 190 8.49 -15.35 45.60
N GLU A 191 8.56 -16.00 44.44
CA GLU A 191 9.79 -16.55 43.86
C GLU A 191 9.95 -16.10 42.40
N ALA A 192 11.19 -15.84 41.97
CA ALA A 192 11.47 -15.46 40.60
C ALA A 192 11.23 -16.64 39.64
N ASP A 193 10.61 -16.35 38.49
CA ASP A 193 10.28 -17.33 37.48
C ASP A 193 11.25 -17.29 36.29
N LEU A 194 11.97 -18.40 36.07
CA LEU A 194 12.95 -18.52 34.99
C LEU A 194 12.32 -18.50 33.59
N TRP A 195 11.04 -18.83 33.47
CA TRP A 195 10.28 -18.78 32.22
C TRP A 195 9.61 -17.42 32.00
N MET A 196 9.67 -16.51 32.97
CA MET A 196 9.25 -15.12 32.82
C MET A 196 10.33 -14.18 33.38
N PRO A 197 11.55 -14.20 32.79
CA PRO A 197 12.70 -13.50 33.35
C PRO A 197 12.50 -11.97 33.43
N PHE A 198 11.83 -11.36 32.45
CA PHE A 198 11.63 -9.91 32.44
C PHE A 198 10.57 -9.48 33.44
N ALA A 199 9.42 -10.18 33.49
CA ALA A 199 8.41 -9.94 34.51
C ALA A 199 8.98 -10.19 35.92
N SER A 200 9.87 -11.19 36.10
CA SER A 200 10.56 -11.46 37.37
C SER A 200 11.48 -10.32 37.81
N VAL A 201 12.17 -9.66 36.87
CA VAL A 201 12.98 -8.47 37.19
C VAL A 201 12.09 -7.31 37.63
N VAL A 202 10.90 -7.18 37.04
CA VAL A 202 9.97 -6.08 37.32
C VAL A 202 9.10 -6.34 38.54
N SER A 203 8.87 -7.60 38.93
CA SER A 203 8.01 -7.98 40.07
C SER A 203 8.42 -7.31 41.39
N VAL A 204 9.70 -6.97 41.53
CA VAL A 204 10.25 -6.30 42.71
C VAL A 204 9.59 -4.96 43.04
N ILE A 205 8.95 -4.29 42.07
CA ILE A 205 8.23 -3.03 42.32
C ILE A 205 6.96 -3.23 43.16
N PHE A 206 6.46 -4.46 43.24
CA PHE A 206 5.28 -4.84 44.01
C PHE A 206 5.64 -5.44 45.37
N ASN A 207 6.94 -5.56 45.68
CA ASN A 207 7.39 -6.05 46.99
C ASN A 207 6.88 -5.15 48.11
N GLY A 208 6.27 -5.76 49.12
CA GLY A 208 5.68 -5.05 50.27
C GLY A 208 4.19 -4.72 50.13
N MET A 209 3.56 -5.01 48.98
CA MET A 209 2.11 -5.08 48.91
C MET A 209 1.59 -6.31 49.68
N ASN A 210 0.46 -6.16 50.36
CA ASN A 210 -0.23 -7.30 50.98
C ASN A 210 -0.98 -8.11 49.91
N ALA A 211 -1.47 -9.29 50.31
CA ALA A 211 -2.20 -10.19 49.41
C ALA A 211 -3.40 -9.51 48.73
N ASP A 212 -4.20 -8.75 49.48
CA ASP A 212 -5.37 -8.04 48.96
C ASP A 212 -4.97 -6.99 47.91
N GLY A 213 -3.86 -6.28 48.13
CA GLY A 213 -3.36 -5.28 47.20
C GLY A 213 -2.85 -5.89 45.90
N LEU A 214 -2.15 -7.04 45.98
CA LEU A 214 -1.69 -7.77 44.81
C LEU A 214 -2.87 -8.33 44.00
N GLU A 215 -3.89 -8.86 44.67
CA GLU A 215 -5.10 -9.38 44.00
C GLU A 215 -5.87 -8.25 43.30
N LEU A 216 -6.06 -7.11 43.96
CA LEU A 216 -6.65 -5.93 43.34
C LEU A 216 -5.86 -5.50 42.09
N MET A 217 -4.53 -5.52 42.16
CA MET A 217 -3.68 -5.14 41.04
C MET A 217 -3.79 -6.13 39.87
N ARG A 218 -3.90 -7.45 40.12
CA ARG A 218 -4.18 -8.46 39.08
C ARG A 218 -5.46 -8.12 38.33
N HIS A 219 -6.53 -7.83 39.05
CA HIS A 219 -7.82 -7.48 38.46
C HIS A 219 -7.76 -6.18 37.64
N LEU A 220 -7.17 -5.12 38.18
CA LEU A 220 -7.04 -3.84 37.48
C LEU A 220 -6.22 -3.99 36.19
N LEU A 221 -5.09 -4.68 36.25
CA LEU A 221 -4.20 -4.88 35.11
C LEU A 221 -4.83 -5.78 34.04
N PHE A 222 -5.63 -6.77 34.43
CA PHE A 222 -6.47 -7.54 33.51
C PHE A 222 -7.44 -6.64 32.74
N TRP A 223 -8.18 -5.79 33.45
CA TRP A 223 -9.15 -4.88 32.83
C TRP A 223 -8.46 -3.85 31.93
N PHE A 224 -7.31 -3.33 32.34
CA PHE A 224 -6.52 -2.42 31.51
C PHE A 224 -5.97 -3.10 30.26
N ALA A 225 -5.54 -4.35 30.36
CA ALA A 225 -5.10 -5.13 29.22
C ALA A 225 -6.27 -5.47 28.28
N LEU A 226 -7.23 -6.29 28.74
CA LEU A 226 -8.26 -6.88 27.86
C LEU A 226 -9.50 -6.00 27.73
N GLY A 227 -9.96 -5.37 28.81
CA GLY A 227 -11.04 -4.38 28.74
C GLY A 227 -10.65 -3.17 27.89
N GLY A 228 -9.38 -2.77 27.96
CA GLY A 228 -8.79 -1.74 27.09
C GLY A 228 -8.93 -2.07 25.59
N ILE A 229 -8.75 -3.34 25.19
CA ILE A 229 -8.96 -3.76 23.79
C ILE A 229 -10.40 -3.51 23.36
N PHE A 230 -11.38 -3.92 24.17
CA PHE A 230 -12.79 -3.73 23.81
C PHE A 230 -13.18 -2.26 23.77
N ILE A 231 -12.62 -1.41 24.64
CA ILE A 231 -12.84 0.04 24.56
C ILE A 231 -12.24 0.63 23.27
N PHE A 232 -11.09 0.13 22.83
CA PHE A 232 -10.41 0.59 21.62
C PHE A 232 -11.01 0.04 20.32
N LEU A 233 -11.67 -1.11 20.37
CA LEU A 233 -12.15 -1.85 19.20
C LEU A 233 -13.09 -1.04 18.27
N PRO A 234 -14.07 -0.26 18.78
CA PRO A 234 -14.92 0.59 17.91
C PRO A 234 -14.15 1.74 17.25
N TYR A 235 -13.02 2.17 17.83
CA TYR A 235 -12.18 3.20 17.25
C TYR A 235 -11.30 2.66 16.10
N PHE A 236 -11.04 1.35 16.08
CA PHE A 236 -10.14 0.66 15.15
C PHE A 236 -10.39 1.00 13.66
N PRO A 237 -11.63 0.93 13.12
CA PRO A 237 -11.94 1.20 11.71
C PRO A 237 -11.51 2.60 11.26
N TYR A 238 -11.56 3.57 12.17
CA TYR A 238 -11.33 4.99 11.89
C TYR A 238 -9.86 5.42 12.09
N THR A 239 -8.95 4.48 12.36
CA THR A 239 -7.55 4.74 12.72
C THR A 239 -6.59 4.03 11.79
N LYS A 240 -5.31 4.43 11.81
CA LYS A 240 -4.26 3.67 11.14
C LYS A 240 -4.12 2.23 11.61
N HIS A 241 -4.63 1.88 12.80
CA HIS A 241 -4.50 0.52 13.30
C HIS A 241 -5.29 -0.49 12.45
N ALA A 242 -6.31 -0.02 11.70
CA ALA A 242 -7.01 -0.78 10.64
C ALA A 242 -6.07 -1.56 9.70
N HIS A 243 -4.85 -1.06 9.44
CA HIS A 243 -3.87 -1.74 8.60
C HIS A 243 -3.56 -3.18 9.03
N LEU A 244 -3.72 -3.53 10.31
CA LEU A 244 -3.47 -4.88 10.82
C LEU A 244 -4.28 -5.93 10.03
N PHE A 245 -5.53 -5.60 9.70
CA PHE A 245 -6.42 -6.47 8.91
C PHE A 245 -6.43 -6.06 7.44
N MET A 246 -6.41 -4.76 7.17
CA MET A 246 -6.52 -4.27 5.80
C MET A 246 -5.28 -4.58 4.96
N ALA A 247 -4.06 -4.54 5.51
CA ALA A 247 -2.85 -4.82 4.72
C ALA A 247 -2.79 -6.24 4.11
N PRO A 248 -2.98 -7.34 4.88
CA PRO A 248 -2.99 -8.68 4.29
C PRO A 248 -4.16 -8.87 3.31
N LEU A 249 -5.33 -8.30 3.60
CA LEU A 249 -6.48 -8.35 2.69
C LEU A 249 -6.22 -7.55 1.40
N ASN A 250 -5.50 -6.44 1.46
CA ASN A 250 -5.14 -5.66 0.27
C ASN A 250 -4.28 -6.50 -0.67
N TYR A 251 -3.24 -7.17 -0.16
CA TYR A 251 -2.44 -8.09 -1.00
C TYR A 251 -3.25 -9.26 -1.57
N LEU A 252 -4.27 -9.71 -0.85
CA LEU A 252 -5.15 -10.78 -1.29
C LEU A 252 -6.04 -10.35 -2.46
N THR A 253 -6.53 -9.11 -2.48
CA THR A 253 -7.58 -8.65 -3.42
C THR A 253 -7.07 -7.95 -4.68
N ARG A 254 -5.75 -7.86 -4.87
CA ARG A 254 -5.10 -7.15 -6.00
C ARG A 254 -5.22 -7.87 -7.34
N PRO A 255 -5.29 -7.16 -8.48
CA PRO A 255 -5.15 -7.78 -9.79
C PRO A 255 -3.77 -8.42 -9.97
N GLU A 256 -3.71 -9.54 -10.69
CA GLU A 256 -2.45 -10.04 -11.25
C GLU A 256 -2.07 -9.16 -12.44
N ARG A 257 -0.81 -8.73 -12.51
CA ARG A 257 -0.26 -7.94 -13.62
C ARG A 257 1.03 -8.56 -14.12
N THR A 258 1.23 -8.52 -15.42
CA THR A 258 2.48 -8.88 -16.12
C THR A 258 3.59 -7.88 -15.85
N SER A 259 3.25 -6.62 -15.59
CA SER A 259 4.20 -5.55 -15.26
C SER A 259 3.64 -4.57 -14.22
N LEU A 260 4.53 -3.86 -13.53
CA LEU A 260 4.15 -2.91 -12.48
C LEU A 260 3.29 -1.74 -12.98
N GLY A 261 3.42 -1.39 -14.26
CA GLY A 261 2.69 -0.28 -14.90
C GLY A 261 1.47 -0.71 -15.71
N GLU A 262 1.09 -1.99 -15.69
CA GLU A 262 -0.01 -2.49 -16.50
C GLU A 262 -1.35 -1.88 -16.06
N MET A 263 -1.93 -1.09 -16.96
CA MET A 263 -3.25 -0.51 -16.82
C MET A 263 -4.29 -1.38 -17.53
N GLN A 264 -5.47 -1.53 -16.90
CA GLN A 264 -6.60 -2.21 -17.52
C GLN A 264 -7.02 -1.45 -18.80
N PRO A 265 -7.27 -2.15 -19.91
CA PRO A 265 -7.80 -1.53 -21.11
C PRO A 265 -9.18 -0.94 -20.83
N LEU A 266 -9.48 0.19 -21.46
CA LEU A 266 -10.84 0.70 -21.51
C LEU A 266 -11.58 0.04 -22.66
N ASP A 267 -12.82 -0.35 -22.38
CA ASP A 267 -13.77 -0.69 -23.42
C ASP A 267 -14.46 0.61 -23.86
N PHE A 268 -14.18 1.04 -25.08
CA PHE A 268 -14.84 2.20 -25.70
C PHE A 268 -16.13 1.82 -26.43
N GLU A 269 -16.43 0.52 -26.55
CA GLU A 269 -17.66 0.01 -27.15
C GLU A 269 -18.76 -0.20 -26.10
N ASP A 270 -18.43 -0.04 -24.81
CA ASP A 270 -19.36 -0.07 -23.69
C ASP A 270 -20.22 1.21 -23.65
N GLU A 271 -21.43 1.11 -24.19
CA GLU A 271 -22.40 2.21 -24.26
C GLU A 271 -22.91 2.66 -22.88
N ASP A 272 -22.78 1.84 -21.83
CA ASP A 272 -23.19 2.18 -20.47
C ASP A 272 -22.11 3.01 -19.73
N LYS A 273 -20.93 3.19 -20.34
CA LYS A 273 -19.80 3.87 -19.70
C LYS A 273 -19.84 5.39 -19.93
N GLU A 274 -20.30 6.11 -18.91
CA GLU A 274 -20.38 7.58 -18.94
C GLU A 274 -19.17 8.30 -18.32
N GLN A 275 -18.32 7.58 -17.58
CA GLN A 275 -17.17 8.14 -16.85
C GLN A 275 -15.86 7.46 -17.28
N PHE A 276 -14.92 8.25 -17.81
CA PHE A 276 -13.59 7.76 -18.18
C PHE A 276 -12.52 8.26 -17.22
N GLY A 277 -11.97 7.37 -16.39
CA GLY A 277 -11.02 7.76 -15.33
C GLY A 277 -11.75 8.22 -14.08
N ALA A 278 -11.03 8.88 -13.16
CA ALA A 278 -11.59 9.22 -11.85
C ALA A 278 -11.64 10.73 -11.59
N ASN A 279 -12.81 11.25 -11.23
CA ASN A 279 -13.00 12.58 -10.67
C ASN A 279 -13.28 12.51 -9.18
N LYS A 280 -14.17 11.60 -8.80
CA LYS A 280 -14.68 11.35 -7.45
C LYS A 280 -14.15 10.05 -6.88
N LEU A 281 -14.43 9.81 -5.60
CA LEU A 281 -13.96 8.62 -4.90
C LEU A 281 -14.51 7.32 -5.53
N GLU A 282 -15.81 7.31 -5.82
CA GLU A 282 -16.56 6.18 -6.39
C GLU A 282 -16.13 5.82 -7.82
N ASP A 283 -15.52 6.76 -8.55
CA ASP A 283 -14.96 6.49 -9.89
C ASP A 283 -13.63 5.68 -9.81
N LEU A 284 -13.01 5.59 -8.63
CA LEU A 284 -11.82 4.76 -8.44
C LEU A 284 -12.22 3.29 -8.37
N PRO A 285 -11.36 2.36 -8.85
CA PRO A 285 -11.67 0.95 -8.68
C PRO A 285 -11.69 0.55 -7.19
N MET A 286 -12.44 -0.48 -6.83
CA MET A 286 -12.60 -0.94 -5.43
C MET A 286 -11.27 -1.11 -4.69
N THR A 287 -10.24 -1.66 -5.37
CA THR A 287 -8.89 -1.86 -4.81
C THR A 287 -8.19 -0.55 -4.43
N HIS A 288 -8.55 0.57 -5.06
CA HIS A 288 -7.96 1.89 -4.83
C HIS A 288 -8.70 2.67 -3.74
N ILE A 289 -9.99 2.40 -3.53
CA ILE A 289 -10.68 2.84 -2.30
C ILE A 289 -10.14 2.06 -1.09
N PHE A 290 -9.95 0.74 -1.25
CA PHE A 290 -9.38 -0.15 -0.24
C PHE A 290 -8.02 0.37 0.30
N ASP A 291 -7.20 0.94 -0.58
CA ASP A 291 -5.89 1.52 -0.22
C ASP A 291 -5.92 2.56 0.88
N SER A 292 -6.97 3.38 0.90
CA SER A 292 -7.16 4.39 1.93
C SER A 292 -7.19 3.78 3.32
N PHE A 293 -7.80 2.60 3.44
CA PHE A 293 -7.95 1.87 4.69
C PHE A 293 -6.70 1.04 5.05
N ALA A 294 -5.99 0.51 4.05
CA ALA A 294 -4.72 -0.19 4.24
C ALA A 294 -3.56 0.75 4.57
N CYS A 295 -3.61 2.02 4.10
CA CYS A 295 -2.55 3.00 4.27
C CYS A 295 -2.20 3.23 5.76
N ILE A 296 -0.97 2.89 6.13
CA ILE A 296 -0.42 3.08 7.50
C ILE A 296 0.21 4.47 7.71
N MET A 297 0.22 5.32 6.68
CA MET A 297 0.74 6.70 6.74
C MET A 297 2.22 6.75 7.16
N CYS A 298 3.05 5.90 6.54
CA CYS A 298 4.47 5.73 6.86
C CYS A 298 5.44 6.60 6.02
N ASN A 299 4.95 7.22 4.95
CA ASN A 299 5.71 8.05 4.01
C ASN A 299 6.77 7.32 3.16
N ARG A 300 6.89 5.99 3.18
CA ARG A 300 7.89 5.28 2.35
C ARG A 300 7.75 5.55 0.85
N CYS A 301 6.52 5.63 0.35
CA CYS A 301 6.25 5.93 -1.05
C CYS A 301 6.69 7.34 -1.46
N GLN A 302 6.72 8.30 -0.54
CA GLN A 302 7.20 9.66 -0.83
C GLN A 302 8.72 9.74 -0.87
N ASP A 303 9.42 8.96 -0.02
CA ASP A 303 10.89 8.97 0.06
C ASP A 303 11.55 8.59 -1.27
N VAL A 304 10.89 7.71 -2.04
CA VAL A 304 11.38 7.21 -3.34
C VAL A 304 10.76 7.96 -4.54
N CYS A 305 9.90 8.95 -4.29
CA CYS A 305 9.25 9.70 -5.36
C CYS A 305 10.21 10.74 -5.95
N PRO A 306 10.60 10.65 -7.23
CA PRO A 306 11.53 11.61 -7.83
C PRO A 306 10.95 13.03 -7.87
N ALA A 307 9.64 13.16 -8.08
CA ALA A 307 8.97 14.47 -8.06
C ALA A 307 9.07 15.12 -6.67
N TYR A 308 8.75 14.35 -5.61
CA TYR A 308 8.87 14.81 -4.22
C TYR A 308 10.31 15.22 -3.90
N ALA A 309 11.30 14.39 -4.26
CA ALA A 309 12.72 14.64 -4.01
C ALA A 309 13.22 15.95 -4.65
N THR A 310 12.66 16.32 -5.81
CA THR A 310 12.98 17.59 -6.49
C THR A 310 12.20 18.81 -5.99
N GLY A 311 11.41 18.67 -4.92
CA GLY A 311 10.66 19.77 -4.32
C GLY A 311 9.32 20.10 -4.99
N LYS A 312 8.83 19.26 -5.91
CA LYS A 312 7.49 19.42 -6.51
C LYS A 312 6.39 19.09 -5.48
N GLU A 313 5.16 19.50 -5.77
CA GLU A 313 4.00 19.33 -4.87
C GLU A 313 3.54 17.87 -4.70
N LEU A 314 4.03 16.94 -5.51
CA LEU A 314 3.61 15.54 -5.45
C LEU A 314 4.22 14.82 -4.25
N SER A 315 3.37 14.37 -3.32
CA SER A 315 3.67 13.27 -2.41
C SER A 315 2.62 12.16 -2.58
N PRO A 316 3.01 10.96 -3.06
CA PRO A 316 2.06 9.83 -3.13
C PRO A 316 1.56 9.41 -1.74
N SER A 317 2.33 9.67 -0.68
CA SER A 317 1.87 9.43 0.70
C SER A 317 0.79 10.42 1.11
N ALA A 318 0.99 11.72 0.81
CA ALA A 318 0.00 12.74 1.14
C ALA A 318 -1.33 12.47 0.43
N TYR A 319 -1.28 12.03 -0.83
CA TYR A 319 -2.50 11.70 -1.57
C TYR A 319 -3.33 10.59 -0.92
N GLU A 320 -2.71 9.44 -0.59
CA GLU A 320 -3.38 8.34 0.13
C GLU A 320 -3.90 8.76 1.50
N VAL A 321 -3.11 9.54 2.24
CA VAL A 321 -3.52 10.08 3.54
C VAL A 321 -4.73 11.00 3.38
N ASN A 322 -4.69 11.94 2.43
CA ASN A 322 -5.79 12.88 2.20
C ASN A 322 -7.06 12.14 1.78
N LYS A 323 -6.97 11.17 0.86
CA LYS A 323 -8.07 10.30 0.44
C LYS A 323 -8.71 9.61 1.65
N ARG A 324 -7.91 9.04 2.56
CA ARG A 324 -8.41 8.44 3.81
C ARG A 324 -9.17 9.44 4.68
N TYR A 325 -8.69 10.67 4.83
CA TYR A 325 -9.36 11.67 5.65
C TYR A 325 -10.62 12.24 4.99
N LEU A 326 -10.67 12.33 3.66
CA LEU A 326 -11.90 12.67 2.93
C LEU A 326 -12.99 11.61 3.16
N ILE A 327 -12.63 10.33 3.06
CA ILE A 327 -13.55 9.22 3.39
C ILE A 327 -14.03 9.35 4.83
N LYS A 328 -13.09 9.54 5.78
CA LYS A 328 -13.42 9.63 7.21
C LYS A 328 -14.39 10.77 7.53
N ASP A 329 -14.28 11.88 6.82
CA ASP A 329 -15.13 13.06 7.05
C ASP A 329 -16.56 12.87 6.54
N GLN A 330 -16.80 11.86 5.69
CA GLN A 330 -18.09 11.56 5.04
C GLN A 330 -18.49 10.09 5.22
N MET A 331 -17.89 9.38 6.18
CA MET A 331 -17.93 7.91 6.23
C MET A 331 -19.35 7.37 6.37
N PHE A 332 -20.17 8.01 7.19
CA PHE A 332 -21.58 7.63 7.35
C PHE A 332 -22.38 7.85 6.06
N ASP A 333 -22.23 9.01 5.42
CA ASP A 333 -22.99 9.37 4.21
C ASP A 333 -22.60 8.46 3.02
N LEU A 334 -21.29 8.25 2.82
CA LEU A 334 -20.77 7.37 1.78
C LEU A 334 -21.25 5.92 1.96
N ALA A 335 -21.30 5.44 3.21
CA ALA A 335 -21.81 4.10 3.51
C ALA A 335 -23.32 3.96 3.26
N ASN A 336 -24.08 5.05 3.41
CA ASN A 336 -25.52 5.11 3.07
C ASN A 336 -25.79 5.34 1.58
N GLY A 337 -24.75 5.45 0.76
CA GLY A 337 -24.86 5.54 -0.69
C GLY A 337 -24.83 6.97 -1.24
N GLU A 338 -24.54 7.97 -0.42
CA GLU A 338 -24.32 9.33 -0.90
C GLU A 338 -23.04 9.42 -1.75
N VAL A 339 -23.06 10.34 -2.70
CA VAL A 339 -21.95 10.62 -3.63
C VAL A 339 -20.89 11.45 -2.90
N SER A 340 -19.60 11.21 -3.18
CA SER A 340 -18.56 12.00 -2.52
C SER A 340 -18.68 13.49 -2.88
N ILE A 341 -18.56 14.34 -1.85
CA ILE A 341 -18.85 15.78 -1.96
C ILE A 341 -17.81 16.48 -2.83
N ASN A 342 -16.54 16.10 -2.68
CA ASN A 342 -15.41 16.80 -3.26
C ASN A 342 -14.74 15.98 -4.36
N PRO A 343 -14.30 16.61 -5.47
CA PRO A 343 -13.43 15.94 -6.42
C PRO A 343 -12.09 15.59 -5.76
N LEU A 344 -11.45 14.52 -6.23
CA LEU A 344 -10.15 14.06 -5.77
C LEU A 344 -9.06 15.10 -6.11
N MET A 345 -9.09 15.66 -7.32
CA MET A 345 -8.22 16.77 -7.68
C MET A 345 -8.68 18.05 -6.96
N GLY A 346 -7.73 18.79 -6.37
CA GLY A 346 -8.01 19.96 -5.55
C GLY A 346 -8.29 19.65 -4.07
N SER A 347 -8.73 18.43 -3.75
CA SER A 347 -9.06 18.05 -2.35
C SER A 347 -8.11 17.00 -1.77
N ALA A 348 -7.75 15.99 -2.56
CA ALA A 348 -6.82 14.93 -2.18
C ALA A 348 -5.41 15.16 -2.74
N ILE A 349 -5.32 15.72 -3.95
CA ILE A 349 -4.06 15.99 -4.67
C ILE A 349 -4.18 17.29 -5.49
N SER A 350 -3.12 18.10 -5.57
CA SER A 350 -3.13 19.28 -6.43
C SER A 350 -2.99 18.92 -7.90
N GLU A 351 -3.49 19.77 -8.79
CA GLU A 351 -3.34 19.61 -10.24
C GLU A 351 -1.87 19.48 -10.64
N SER A 352 -1.00 20.34 -10.07
CA SER A 352 0.43 20.30 -10.36
C SER A 352 1.06 18.96 -9.94
N ALA A 353 0.60 18.37 -8.83
CA ALA A 353 1.07 17.07 -8.37
C ALA A 353 0.63 15.93 -9.30
N VAL A 354 -0.59 15.98 -9.85
CA VAL A 354 -1.06 15.01 -10.84
C VAL A 354 -0.14 14.99 -12.06
N TRP A 355 0.22 16.16 -12.59
CA TRP A 355 1.10 16.27 -13.77
C TRP A 355 2.59 16.10 -13.45
N ALA A 356 3.00 16.23 -12.19
CA ALA A 356 4.38 15.96 -11.77
C ALA A 356 4.75 14.47 -11.69
N CYS A 357 3.75 13.57 -11.65
CA CYS A 357 3.99 12.13 -11.57
C CYS A 357 4.73 11.62 -12.83
N THR A 358 5.85 10.94 -12.64
CA THR A 358 6.60 10.33 -13.76
C THR A 358 6.11 8.92 -14.09
N ALA A 359 5.11 8.40 -13.38
CA ALA A 359 4.60 7.03 -13.54
C ALA A 359 5.70 5.95 -13.56
N CYS A 360 6.71 6.09 -12.68
CA CYS A 360 7.84 5.15 -12.58
C CYS A 360 7.58 3.92 -11.70
N GLY A 361 6.44 3.85 -11.00
CA GLY A 361 6.08 2.72 -10.15
C GLY A 361 6.84 2.59 -8.82
N ALA A 362 7.85 3.43 -8.54
CA ALA A 362 8.66 3.32 -7.32
C ALA A 362 7.83 3.37 -6.02
N CYS A 363 6.76 4.17 -6.00
CA CYS A 363 5.85 4.25 -4.86
C CYS A 363 5.07 2.95 -4.61
N ILE A 364 4.75 2.20 -5.66
CA ILE A 364 4.08 0.91 -5.60
C ILE A 364 5.06 -0.14 -5.08
N ASP A 365 6.27 -0.20 -5.67
CA ASP A 365 7.26 -1.21 -5.28
C ASP A 365 7.63 -1.13 -3.79
N ILE A 366 7.75 0.09 -3.24
CA ILE A 366 8.14 0.29 -1.85
C ILE A 366 6.98 0.20 -0.85
N CYS A 367 5.73 0.13 -1.30
CA CYS A 367 4.60 0.16 -0.40
C CYS A 367 4.52 -1.14 0.44
N PRO A 368 4.59 -1.06 1.79
CA PRO A 368 4.60 -2.26 2.64
C PRO A 368 3.21 -2.93 2.75
N VAL A 369 2.16 -2.22 2.36
CA VAL A 369 0.75 -2.63 2.48
C VAL A 369 0.07 -2.76 1.11
N GLY A 370 0.85 -2.70 0.02
CA GLY A 370 0.37 -2.98 -1.33
C GLY A 370 -0.42 -1.86 -2.02
N ASN A 371 -0.41 -0.62 -1.50
CA ASN A 371 -1.09 0.50 -2.14
C ASN A 371 -0.49 0.93 -3.48
N GLU A 372 -1.36 1.42 -4.37
CA GLU A 372 -1.00 1.74 -5.75
C GLU A 372 -1.31 3.19 -6.19
N PRO A 373 -0.83 4.23 -5.47
CA PRO A 373 -1.20 5.63 -5.72
C PRO A 373 -0.81 6.17 -7.09
N MET A 374 0.10 5.50 -7.81
CA MET A 374 0.43 5.88 -9.19
C MET A 374 -0.78 5.70 -10.11
N PHE A 375 -1.52 4.59 -9.99
CA PHE A 375 -2.66 4.31 -10.87
C PHE A 375 -3.81 5.27 -10.61
N ASP A 376 -4.06 5.65 -9.36
CA ASP A 376 -5.01 6.71 -9.02
C ASP A 376 -4.71 8.01 -9.79
N ILE A 377 -3.43 8.41 -9.85
CA ILE A 377 -3.00 9.57 -10.62
C ILE A 377 -3.22 9.36 -12.12
N MET A 378 -3.02 8.14 -12.64
CA MET A 378 -3.32 7.84 -14.05
C MET A 378 -4.83 7.91 -14.33
N TYR A 379 -5.68 7.46 -13.40
CA TYR A 379 -7.13 7.60 -13.53
C TYR A 379 -7.57 9.06 -13.48
N LEU A 380 -6.95 9.88 -12.62
CA LEU A 380 -7.19 11.33 -12.59
C LEU A 380 -6.80 11.98 -13.92
N ARG A 381 -5.62 11.67 -14.46
CA ARG A 381 -5.19 12.17 -15.78
C ARG A 381 -6.15 11.78 -16.89
N ARG A 382 -6.61 10.53 -16.88
CA ARG A 382 -7.58 10.02 -17.84
C ARG A 382 -8.87 10.82 -17.82
N HIS A 383 -9.43 11.08 -16.63
CA HIS A 383 -10.60 11.95 -16.50
C HIS A 383 -10.34 13.36 -17.00
N GLN A 384 -9.23 13.97 -16.60
CA GLN A 384 -8.89 15.32 -17.04
C GLN A 384 -8.75 15.45 -18.57
N VAL A 385 -8.17 14.44 -19.23
CA VAL A 385 -8.00 14.47 -20.69
C VAL A 385 -9.28 14.13 -21.43
N LEU A 386 -9.97 13.05 -21.06
CA LEU A 386 -11.09 12.52 -21.84
C LEU A 386 -12.42 13.21 -21.51
N MET A 387 -12.60 13.71 -20.30
CA MET A 387 -13.86 14.33 -19.86
C MET A 387 -13.79 15.86 -19.83
N GLU A 388 -12.65 16.42 -19.40
CA GLU A 388 -12.52 17.86 -19.14
C GLU A 388 -11.73 18.64 -20.19
N ASP A 389 -11.09 17.96 -21.17
CA ASP A 389 -10.11 18.56 -22.11
C ASP A 389 -9.05 19.43 -21.39
N ASN A 390 -8.69 19.05 -20.15
CA ASN A 390 -7.77 19.79 -19.30
C ASN A 390 -6.45 19.06 -19.12
N PHE A 391 -5.38 19.60 -19.70
CA PHE A 391 -4.03 19.04 -19.57
C PHE A 391 -2.95 20.07 -19.94
N PRO A 392 -1.69 19.85 -19.52
CA PRO A 392 -0.56 20.71 -19.85
C PRO A 392 -0.46 21.03 -21.33
N LYS A 393 -0.19 22.29 -21.66
CA LYS A 393 -0.16 22.78 -23.05
C LYS A 393 0.93 22.08 -23.87
N GLU A 394 2.01 21.65 -23.23
CA GLU A 394 3.12 20.92 -23.81
C GLU A 394 2.67 19.58 -24.42
N LEU A 395 1.63 18.94 -23.86
CA LEU A 395 1.09 17.68 -24.38
C LEU A 395 0.30 17.85 -25.67
N LYS A 396 -0.22 19.06 -25.98
CA LYS A 396 -0.99 19.32 -27.20
C LYS A 396 -0.17 19.02 -28.46
N SER A 397 1.11 19.39 -28.47
CA SER A 397 1.98 19.09 -29.61
C SER A 397 2.26 17.59 -29.73
N ALA A 398 2.43 16.90 -28.59
CA ALA A 398 2.68 15.47 -28.57
C ALA A 398 1.47 14.67 -29.08
N PHE A 399 0.26 14.99 -28.61
CA PHE A 399 -0.98 14.36 -29.06
C PHE A 399 -1.20 14.57 -30.56
N ARG A 400 -1.10 15.81 -31.04
CA ARG A 400 -1.21 16.10 -32.48
C ARG A 400 -0.16 15.37 -33.32
N GLY A 401 1.07 15.27 -32.82
CA GLY A 401 2.13 14.52 -33.48
C GLY A 401 1.82 13.04 -33.59
N MET A 402 1.31 12.44 -32.52
CA MET A 402 0.91 11.03 -32.50
C MET A 402 -0.29 10.76 -33.41
N GLU A 403 -1.31 11.63 -33.40
CA GLU A 403 -2.48 11.54 -34.29
C GLU A 403 -2.11 11.66 -35.77
N ARG A 404 -1.25 12.63 -36.13
CA ARG A 404 -0.98 12.96 -37.54
C ARG A 404 0.20 12.21 -38.14
N ASN A 405 1.21 11.94 -37.33
CA ASN A 405 2.49 11.43 -37.80
C ASN A 405 2.95 10.17 -37.04
N GLY A 406 2.13 9.63 -36.13
CA GLY A 406 2.46 8.43 -35.37
C GLY A 406 3.61 8.61 -34.36
N ASN A 407 4.01 9.84 -34.02
CA ASN A 407 5.08 10.09 -33.04
C ASN A 407 4.92 11.42 -32.28
N PRO A 408 5.33 11.49 -31.01
CA PRO A 408 5.11 12.68 -30.18
C PRO A 408 5.99 13.89 -30.55
N TRP A 409 6.96 13.75 -31.47
CA TRP A 409 7.77 14.87 -31.97
C TRP A 409 7.15 15.56 -33.20
N ASN A 410 6.03 15.06 -33.72
CA ASN A 410 5.37 15.58 -34.92
C ASN A 410 6.31 15.63 -36.14
N GLN A 411 7.23 14.67 -36.24
CA GLN A 411 8.15 14.52 -37.37
C GLN A 411 7.58 13.56 -38.42
N SER A 412 7.99 13.68 -39.67
CA SER A 412 7.48 12.83 -40.77
C SER A 412 7.84 11.35 -40.58
N ALA A 413 6.95 10.43 -40.99
CA ALA A 413 7.24 8.99 -41.05
C ALA A 413 8.44 8.66 -41.96
N ARG A 414 8.61 9.42 -43.05
CA ARG A 414 9.75 9.29 -43.98
C ARG A 414 11.12 9.57 -43.33
N ASP A 415 11.10 10.29 -42.22
CA ASP A 415 12.31 10.62 -41.48
C ASP A 415 12.69 9.53 -40.48
N ARG A 416 11.84 8.51 -40.28
CA ARG A 416 12.01 7.51 -39.23
C ARG A 416 13.32 6.74 -39.36
N MET A 417 13.75 6.40 -40.58
CA MET A 417 14.98 5.63 -40.81
C MET A 417 16.25 6.48 -40.87
N LYS A 418 16.17 7.81 -40.68
CA LYS A 418 17.37 8.69 -40.73
C LYS A 418 18.44 8.30 -39.70
N TRP A 419 18.06 7.74 -38.56
CA TRP A 419 19.02 7.30 -37.53
C TRP A 419 19.94 6.18 -38.01
N ALA A 420 19.49 5.37 -38.97
CA ALA A 420 20.20 4.21 -39.50
C ALA A 420 21.18 4.56 -40.64
N ALA A 421 21.31 5.83 -41.00
CA ALA A 421 22.19 6.26 -42.08
C ALA A 421 23.64 5.74 -41.87
N GLY A 422 24.15 5.00 -42.85
CA GLY A 422 25.48 4.39 -42.80
C GLY A 422 25.58 3.09 -41.99
N LEU A 423 24.44 2.52 -41.59
CA LEU A 423 24.34 1.21 -40.96
C LEU A 423 23.54 0.26 -41.88
N ASP A 424 23.88 -1.02 -41.83
CA ASP A 424 23.09 -2.08 -42.47
C ASP A 424 21.93 -2.45 -41.54
N VAL A 425 20.71 -2.06 -41.89
CA VAL A 425 19.50 -2.26 -41.06
C VAL A 425 18.36 -2.66 -42.00
N PRO A 426 18.15 -3.97 -42.23
CA PRO A 426 17.13 -4.45 -43.15
C PRO A 426 15.72 -4.11 -42.65
N THR A 427 14.84 -3.71 -43.56
CA THR A 427 13.41 -3.55 -43.29
C THR A 427 12.66 -4.88 -43.47
N ILE A 428 11.42 -4.97 -42.98
CA ILE A 428 10.58 -6.15 -43.18
C ILE A 428 10.29 -6.42 -44.67
N ASP A 429 10.30 -5.38 -45.51
CA ASP A 429 10.14 -5.53 -46.97
C ASP A 429 11.40 -6.14 -47.62
N GLU A 430 12.58 -5.84 -47.08
CA GLU A 430 13.87 -6.36 -47.56
C GLU A 430 14.16 -7.76 -47.01
N ASN A 431 13.70 -8.05 -45.79
CA ASN A 431 13.82 -9.35 -45.12
C ASN A 431 12.46 -9.77 -44.53
N PRO A 432 11.60 -10.43 -45.32
CA PRO A 432 10.23 -10.78 -44.90
C PRO A 432 10.13 -11.86 -43.82
N GLU A 433 11.18 -12.66 -43.61
CA GLU A 433 11.18 -13.80 -42.68
C GLU A 433 12.30 -13.66 -41.63
N PRO A 434 12.32 -12.57 -40.83
CA PRO A 434 13.36 -12.37 -39.83
C PRO A 434 13.15 -13.32 -38.65
N ASP A 435 14.24 -13.75 -38.01
CA ASP A 435 14.14 -14.45 -36.72
C ASP A 435 13.80 -13.50 -35.57
N LEU A 436 14.09 -12.20 -35.77
CA LEU A 436 13.84 -11.14 -34.80
C LEU A 436 13.27 -9.90 -35.49
N LEU A 437 12.04 -9.51 -35.15
CA LEU A 437 11.52 -8.19 -35.49
C LEU A 437 11.97 -7.20 -34.42
N TRP A 438 12.72 -6.18 -34.81
CA TRP A 438 13.12 -5.11 -33.91
C TRP A 438 12.16 -3.92 -34.05
N TRP A 439 11.34 -3.73 -33.03
CA TRP A 439 10.55 -2.53 -32.81
C TRP A 439 11.47 -1.41 -32.32
N VAL A 440 11.84 -0.49 -33.21
CA VAL A 440 12.84 0.54 -32.90
C VAL A 440 12.29 1.53 -31.85
N GLY A 441 11.03 1.92 -32.04
CA GLY A 441 10.30 2.88 -31.21
C GLY A 441 10.46 4.33 -31.68
N CYS A 442 9.50 5.16 -31.27
CA CYS A 442 9.50 6.57 -31.67
C CYS A 442 10.64 7.37 -31.04
N ALA A 443 11.02 7.09 -29.79
CA ALA A 443 12.11 7.83 -29.15
C ALA A 443 13.46 7.56 -29.85
N PRO A 444 13.89 6.30 -30.06
CA PRO A 444 15.14 6.05 -30.77
C PRO A 444 15.10 6.45 -32.25
N SER A 445 13.92 6.62 -32.85
CA SER A 445 13.81 7.10 -34.23
C SER A 445 13.99 8.61 -34.36
N TYR A 446 13.49 9.39 -33.40
CA TYR A 446 13.33 10.86 -33.56
C TYR A 446 14.09 11.72 -32.54
N ASP A 447 14.46 11.18 -31.38
CA ASP A 447 15.26 11.89 -30.37
C ASP A 447 16.77 11.62 -30.59
N PRO A 448 17.60 12.65 -30.87
CA PRO A 448 19.02 12.47 -31.16
C PRO A 448 19.83 11.78 -30.06
N ARG A 449 19.40 11.84 -28.80
CA ARG A 449 20.05 11.13 -27.69
C ARG A 449 19.68 9.65 -27.72
N ALA A 450 18.41 9.34 -27.98
CA ALA A 450 17.95 7.95 -28.06
C ALA A 450 18.41 7.23 -29.34
N GLN A 451 18.64 7.96 -30.44
CA GLN A 451 19.21 7.42 -31.69
C GLN A 451 20.55 6.70 -31.46
N GLN A 452 21.37 7.17 -30.52
CA GLN A 452 22.65 6.53 -30.18
C GLN A 452 22.45 5.09 -29.66
N VAL A 453 21.34 4.84 -28.94
CA VAL A 453 20.99 3.50 -28.45
C VAL A 453 20.63 2.58 -29.61
N ALA A 454 19.79 3.04 -30.55
CA ALA A 454 19.43 2.28 -31.73
C ALA A 454 20.67 1.97 -32.60
N GLN A 455 21.51 2.97 -32.87
CA GLN A 455 22.74 2.77 -33.65
C GLN A 455 23.70 1.77 -32.98
N ALA A 456 23.84 1.81 -31.66
CA ALA A 456 24.65 0.83 -30.92
C ALA A 456 24.04 -0.58 -31.00
N PHE A 457 22.72 -0.69 -30.87
CA PHE A 457 22.02 -1.98 -30.95
C PHE A 457 22.12 -2.60 -32.34
N ALA A 458 21.93 -1.82 -33.41
CA ALA A 458 22.13 -2.25 -34.79
C ALA A 458 23.55 -2.81 -35.02
N LYS A 459 24.58 -2.11 -34.53
CA LYS A 459 25.98 -2.59 -34.62
C LYS A 459 26.18 -3.92 -33.91
N ILE A 460 25.54 -4.12 -32.75
CA ILE A 460 25.60 -5.38 -32.01
C ILE A 460 24.94 -6.51 -32.80
N LEU A 461 23.75 -6.28 -33.34
CA LEU A 461 23.02 -7.28 -34.14
C LEU A 461 23.81 -7.68 -35.38
N ASN A 462 24.38 -6.70 -36.10
CA ASN A 462 25.21 -6.94 -37.28
C ASN A 462 26.48 -7.70 -36.94
N ALA A 463 27.19 -7.30 -35.89
CA ALA A 463 28.41 -7.99 -35.45
C ALA A 463 28.14 -9.42 -34.97
N ALA A 464 26.95 -9.68 -34.40
CA ALA A 464 26.51 -10.99 -33.96
C ALA A 464 25.93 -11.86 -35.09
N GLY A 465 25.75 -11.32 -36.31
CA GLY A 465 25.14 -12.03 -37.42
C GLY A 465 23.68 -12.43 -37.17
N VAL A 466 22.94 -11.62 -36.40
CA VAL A 466 21.52 -11.90 -36.11
C VAL A 466 20.70 -11.64 -37.38
N ASN A 467 19.83 -12.58 -37.74
CA ASN A 467 18.81 -12.37 -38.77
C ASN A 467 17.66 -11.54 -38.19
N TYR A 468 17.67 -10.23 -38.43
CA TYR A 468 16.63 -9.31 -37.94
C TYR A 468 16.04 -8.47 -39.07
N ALA A 469 14.94 -7.79 -38.78
CA ALA A 469 14.39 -6.71 -39.60
C ALA A 469 13.73 -5.65 -38.71
N VAL A 470 13.56 -4.43 -39.24
CA VAL A 470 12.76 -3.36 -38.63
C VAL A 470 11.51 -3.07 -39.48
N LEU A 471 10.49 -2.48 -38.86
CA LEU A 471 9.25 -2.09 -39.57
C LEU A 471 9.43 -0.89 -40.52
N GLY A 472 10.54 -0.16 -40.43
CA GLY A 472 10.81 0.98 -41.30
C GLY A 472 9.79 2.10 -41.14
N GLU A 473 9.34 2.69 -42.25
CA GLU A 473 8.35 3.78 -42.24
C GLU A 473 6.96 3.35 -41.74
N SER A 474 6.66 2.05 -41.75
CA SER A 474 5.38 1.49 -41.29
C SER A 474 5.26 1.43 -39.77
N GLU A 475 6.35 1.63 -39.03
CA GLU A 475 6.33 1.62 -37.57
C GLU A 475 5.74 2.91 -37.00
N SER A 476 4.81 2.79 -36.05
CA SER A 476 4.27 3.93 -35.29
C SER A 476 4.80 3.95 -33.85
N CYS A 477 4.43 4.97 -33.07
CA CYS A 477 4.63 4.96 -31.62
C CYS A 477 3.70 3.91 -30.98
N THR A 478 4.12 3.34 -29.85
CA THR A 478 3.31 2.40 -29.07
C THR A 478 2.09 3.06 -28.41
N GLY A 479 2.06 4.39 -28.34
CA GLY A 479 1.03 5.16 -27.64
C GLY A 479 1.20 5.23 -26.12
N ASP A 480 2.27 4.66 -25.53
CA ASP A 480 2.49 4.66 -24.06
C ASP A 480 2.41 6.06 -23.45
N SER A 481 3.03 7.05 -24.10
CA SER A 481 3.03 8.44 -23.63
C SER A 481 1.64 9.06 -23.69
N ALA A 482 0.81 8.72 -24.68
CA ALA A 482 -0.60 9.11 -24.73
C ALA A 482 -1.37 8.50 -23.56
N ARG A 483 -1.21 7.19 -23.34
CA ARG A 483 -1.87 6.45 -22.26
C ARG A 483 -1.55 7.00 -20.89
N ARG A 484 -0.26 7.19 -20.58
CA ARG A 484 0.21 7.73 -19.29
C ARG A 484 -0.11 9.19 -19.08
N ALA A 485 -0.37 9.93 -20.16
CA ALA A 485 -0.88 11.29 -20.10
C ALA A 485 -2.39 11.35 -19.89
N GLY A 486 -3.11 10.24 -20.01
CA GLY A 486 -4.56 10.14 -19.86
C GLY A 486 -5.35 10.08 -21.17
N ASN A 487 -4.69 10.22 -22.33
CA ASN A 487 -5.34 10.12 -23.63
C ASN A 487 -5.48 8.64 -24.04
N GLU A 488 -6.40 7.93 -23.37
CA GLU A 488 -6.61 6.50 -23.62
C GLU A 488 -7.18 6.24 -25.02
N TYR A 489 -8.00 7.15 -25.56
CA TYR A 489 -8.55 7.02 -26.91
C TYR A 489 -7.44 6.99 -27.97
N LEU A 490 -6.52 7.96 -27.92
CA LEU A 490 -5.37 7.98 -28.82
C LEU A 490 -4.48 6.74 -28.64
N PHE A 491 -4.24 6.31 -27.39
CA PHE A 491 -3.53 5.06 -27.15
C PHE A 491 -4.22 3.86 -27.79
N TYR A 492 -5.55 3.76 -27.65
CA TYR A 492 -6.34 2.65 -28.16
C TYR A 492 -6.26 2.55 -29.69
N GLU A 493 -6.44 3.67 -30.39
CA GLU A 493 -6.32 3.73 -31.85
C GLU A 493 -4.92 3.29 -32.32
N MET A 494 -3.87 3.82 -31.67
CA MET A 494 -2.49 3.46 -32.01
C MET A 494 -2.20 1.99 -31.69
N ALA A 495 -2.67 1.49 -30.56
CA ALA A 495 -2.48 0.10 -30.15
C ALA A 495 -3.17 -0.85 -31.12
N LYS A 496 -4.42 -0.60 -31.51
CA LYS A 496 -5.14 -1.40 -32.52
C LYS A 496 -4.42 -1.40 -33.87
N ALA A 497 -3.97 -0.24 -34.34
CA ALA A 497 -3.22 -0.14 -35.59
C ALA A 497 -1.89 -0.93 -35.53
N ASN A 498 -1.15 -0.80 -34.43
CA ASN A 498 0.09 -1.54 -34.23
C ASN A 498 -0.13 -3.05 -34.14
N ILE A 499 -1.19 -3.50 -33.46
CA ILE A 499 -1.57 -4.92 -33.38
C ILE A 499 -1.88 -5.46 -34.78
N ALA A 500 -2.66 -4.74 -35.59
CA ALA A 500 -2.96 -5.17 -36.95
C ALA A 500 -1.71 -5.37 -37.82
N VAL A 501 -0.74 -4.44 -37.73
CA VAL A 501 0.56 -4.58 -38.42
C VAL A 501 1.35 -5.79 -37.92
N LEU A 502 1.37 -6.01 -36.61
CA LEU A 502 2.07 -7.15 -36.02
C LEU A 502 1.40 -8.49 -36.35
N ASP A 503 0.07 -8.52 -36.44
CA ASP A 503 -0.71 -9.70 -36.84
C ASP A 503 -0.47 -10.06 -38.31
N GLU A 504 -0.34 -9.06 -39.20
CA GLU A 504 0.00 -9.27 -40.61
C GLU A 504 1.41 -9.87 -40.78
N ILE A 505 2.37 -9.39 -40.00
CA ILE A 505 3.77 -9.83 -40.08
C ILE A 505 3.99 -11.16 -39.33
N ALA A 506 3.20 -11.42 -38.28
CA ALA A 506 3.29 -12.59 -37.41
C ALA A 506 4.73 -12.90 -36.94
N PRO A 507 5.45 -11.94 -36.32
CA PRO A 507 6.86 -12.10 -35.98
C PRO A 507 7.08 -13.20 -34.93
N LYS A 508 8.08 -14.05 -35.14
CA LYS A 508 8.47 -15.12 -34.20
C LYS A 508 8.92 -14.56 -32.84
N ARG A 509 9.59 -13.41 -32.86
CA ARG A 509 10.11 -12.73 -31.67
C ARG A 509 10.21 -11.24 -31.94
N ILE A 510 9.80 -10.45 -30.97
CA ILE A 510 9.94 -8.99 -30.99
C ILE A 510 10.98 -8.58 -29.96
N VAL A 511 11.88 -7.68 -30.34
CA VAL A 511 12.72 -6.92 -29.39
C VAL A 511 12.39 -5.45 -29.54
N THR A 512 12.49 -4.68 -28.46
CA THR A 512 12.31 -3.23 -28.50
C THR A 512 13.45 -2.51 -27.81
N THR A 513 13.87 -1.40 -28.39
CA THR A 513 14.79 -0.42 -27.79
C THR A 513 14.06 0.83 -27.29
N CYS A 514 12.73 0.87 -27.43
CA CYS A 514 11.90 1.93 -26.91
C CYS A 514 11.84 1.81 -25.37
N PRO A 515 12.22 2.86 -24.62
CA PRO A 515 12.29 2.82 -23.16
C PRO A 515 10.91 2.84 -22.48
#